data_AF-A0A6G7WXP9-F1
#
_entry.id   AF-A0A6G7WXP9-F1
#
_cell.length_a   1.000
_cell.length_b   1.000
_cell.length_c   1.000
_cell.angle_alpha   90.00
_cell.angle_beta   90.00
_cell.angle_gamma   90.00
#
_symmetry.space_group_name_H-M   'P 1'
#
loop_
_entity.id
_entity.type
_entity.pdbx_description
1 polymer ?
#
loop_
_entity_poly.entity_id
_entity_poly.type
_entity_poly.pdbx_seq_one_letter_code
_entity_poly.pdbx_strand_id
1 'polypeptide(L)'
;MSRTYTFVSRIVMLCMLLAYVFLSVSFADEEIRLIEDESMQAGTYPVYLSDVDPNGNEISKVIRVTVVFPNTVQNQETNEAIDASDFKSTINTVEAMPLDELIKKSKAKAWNILTGEKVPITNFVVEKKENHIFKITFSTEKGTSTTVNAIEFQDELLPYNRAQYKIEERYELNTKVISLIILVAALAPISIGFYLVKQIDTKINETYEYIYYSSDQENK
;
A
#
# COMPACT_ATOMS: atom_id res chain seq x y z
N MET A 1 -50.61 21.59 23.01
CA MET A 1 -49.87 21.94 21.79
C MET A 1 -48.36 22.19 22.02
N SER A 2 -47.81 22.31 23.25
CA SER A 2 -46.39 22.65 23.48
C SER A 2 -45.40 21.47 23.62
N ARG A 3 -45.88 20.25 23.90
CA ARG A 3 -45.03 19.05 24.07
C ARG A 3 -44.54 18.42 22.76
N THR A 4 -45.23 18.68 21.65
CA THR A 4 -44.89 18.12 20.32
C THR A 4 -43.75 18.90 19.67
N TYR A 5 -43.74 20.23 19.78
CA TYR A 5 -42.66 21.08 19.25
C TYR A 5 -41.32 20.87 19.95
N THR A 6 -41.34 20.56 21.25
CA THR A 6 -40.12 20.28 22.02
C THR A 6 -39.50 18.93 21.65
N PHE A 7 -40.30 17.95 21.23
CA PHE A 7 -39.80 16.66 20.76
C PHE A 7 -39.17 16.77 19.36
N VAL A 8 -39.83 17.48 18.44
CA VAL A 8 -39.33 17.71 17.07
C VAL A 8 -38.04 18.54 17.09
N SER A 9 -37.95 19.57 17.94
CA SER A 9 -36.75 20.40 18.09
C SER A 9 -35.52 19.61 18.56
N ARG A 10 -35.72 18.64 19.48
CA ARG A 10 -34.62 17.80 19.99
C ARG A 10 -34.09 16.82 18.93
N ILE A 11 -34.97 16.30 18.08
CA ILE A 11 -34.57 15.42 16.96
C ILE A 11 -33.77 16.22 15.91
N VAL A 12 -34.22 17.42 15.56
CA VAL A 12 -33.50 18.29 14.60
C VAL A 12 -32.11 18.66 15.13
N MET A 13 -32.00 18.98 16.43
CA MET A 13 -30.72 19.31 17.05
C MET A 13 -29.78 18.09 17.09
N LEU A 14 -30.29 16.89 17.39
CA LEU A 14 -29.52 15.65 17.36
C LEU A 14 -29.02 15.33 15.94
N CYS A 15 -29.83 15.56 14.92
CA CYS A 15 -29.44 15.38 13.51
C CYS A 15 -28.37 16.39 13.06
N MET A 16 -28.44 17.65 13.50
CA MET A 16 -27.38 18.63 13.20
C MET A 16 -26.05 18.27 13.89
N LEU A 17 -26.11 17.74 15.11
CA LEU A 17 -24.93 17.34 15.89
C LEU A 17 -24.25 16.12 15.27
N LEU A 18 -25.04 15.13 14.81
CA LEU A 18 -24.55 13.99 14.03
C LEU A 18 -23.91 14.45 12.71
N ALA A 19 -24.53 15.37 11.97
CA ALA A 19 -23.97 15.90 10.72
C ALA A 19 -22.62 16.63 10.93
N TYR A 20 -22.45 17.31 12.07
CA TYR A 20 -21.21 18.01 12.41
C TYR A 20 -20.04 17.05 12.70
N VAL A 21 -20.32 15.89 13.31
CA VAL A 21 -19.33 14.84 13.56
C VAL A 21 -18.85 14.20 12.25
N PHE A 22 -19.72 14.07 11.25
CA PHE A 22 -19.34 13.54 9.93
C PHE A 22 -18.52 14.54 9.09
N LEU A 23 -18.67 15.85 9.30
CA LEU A 23 -17.93 16.89 8.56
C LEU A 23 -16.49 17.11 9.07
N SER A 24 -16.11 16.53 10.21
CA SER A 24 -14.81 16.79 10.87
C SER A 24 -13.85 15.60 10.88
N VAL A 25 -14.19 14.47 10.23
CA VAL A 25 -13.21 13.40 10.00
C VAL A 25 -12.28 13.83 8.86
N SER A 26 -11.26 14.61 9.23
CA SER A 26 -10.12 14.87 8.37
C SER A 26 -9.23 13.63 8.44
N PHE A 27 -9.29 12.78 7.42
CA PHE A 27 -8.25 11.78 7.20
C PHE A 27 -6.99 12.52 6.79
N ALA A 28 -6.08 12.74 7.74
CA ALA A 28 -4.72 13.10 7.42
C ALA A 28 -4.11 11.86 6.76
N ASP A 29 -3.81 11.93 5.46
CA ASP A 29 -3.01 10.92 4.77
C ASP A 29 -1.66 10.85 5.47
N GLU A 30 -1.46 9.79 6.24
CA GLU A 30 -0.14 9.43 6.74
C GLU A 30 0.64 8.91 5.52
N GLU A 31 1.50 9.76 4.95
CA GLU A 31 2.46 9.32 3.93
C GLU A 31 3.36 8.26 4.55
N ILE A 32 3.06 6.99 4.28
CA ILE A 32 3.96 5.87 4.57
C ILE A 32 5.20 6.07 3.70
N ARG A 33 6.25 6.67 4.26
CA ARG A 33 7.59 6.56 3.71
C ARG A 33 8.04 5.12 3.88
N LEU A 34 7.89 4.33 2.82
CA LEU A 34 8.58 3.07 2.67
C LEU A 34 10.09 3.38 2.69
N ILE A 35 10.73 3.15 3.83
CA ILE A 35 12.19 3.07 3.87
C ILE A 35 12.53 1.79 3.12
N GLU A 36 12.96 1.93 1.86
CA GLU A 36 13.56 0.83 1.11
C GLU A 36 14.83 0.44 1.87
N ASP A 37 14.77 -0.68 2.59
CA ASP A 37 15.87 -1.20 3.37
C ASP A 37 17.01 -1.59 2.42
N GLU A 38 18.01 -0.72 2.28
CA GLU A 38 19.22 -0.98 1.47
C GLU A 38 20.13 -2.08 2.04
N SER A 39 19.76 -2.77 3.11
CA SER A 39 20.77 -3.37 3.99
C SER A 39 21.32 -4.73 3.58
N MET A 40 20.78 -5.41 2.56
CA MET A 40 21.31 -6.71 2.11
C MET A 40 21.82 -6.65 0.67
N GLN A 41 23.13 -6.87 0.52
CA GLN A 41 23.81 -7.04 -0.77
C GLN A 41 24.56 -8.36 -0.76
N ALA A 42 24.75 -8.97 -1.93
CA ALA A 42 25.66 -10.09 -2.06
C ALA A 42 27.11 -9.67 -1.69
N GLY A 43 27.85 -10.57 -1.05
CA GLY A 43 29.17 -10.26 -0.50
C GLY A 43 29.70 -11.31 0.46
N THR A 44 31.01 -11.29 0.71
CA THR A 44 31.62 -12.05 1.81
C THR A 44 31.86 -11.11 2.99
N TYR A 45 31.33 -11.48 4.16
CA TYR A 45 31.37 -10.68 5.38
C TYR A 45 32.09 -11.44 6.51
N PRO A 46 32.97 -10.76 7.28
CA PRO A 46 33.58 -11.35 8.46
C PRO A 46 32.58 -11.36 9.63
N VAL A 47 32.46 -12.51 10.27
CA VAL A 47 31.71 -12.75 11.49
C VAL A 47 32.71 -13.03 12.59
N TYR A 48 32.76 -12.15 13.58
CA TYR A 48 33.64 -12.26 14.74
C TYR A 48 32.92 -13.03 15.82
N LEU A 49 33.48 -14.17 16.21
CA LEU A 49 33.07 -14.93 17.37
C LEU A 49 34.07 -14.66 18.48
N SER A 50 33.59 -14.23 19.64
CA SER A 50 34.38 -14.17 20.86
C SER A 50 33.70 -15.00 21.95
N ASP A 51 34.51 -15.71 22.71
CA ASP A 51 34.10 -16.42 23.92
C ASP A 51 35.13 -16.15 25.02
N VAL A 52 34.72 -16.25 26.27
CA VAL A 52 35.61 -16.12 27.42
C VAL A 52 35.65 -17.46 28.14
N ASP A 53 36.83 -18.05 28.22
CA ASP A 53 37.00 -19.34 28.89
C ASP A 53 36.74 -19.21 30.41
N PRO A 54 36.54 -20.33 31.14
CA PRO A 54 36.33 -20.28 32.60
C PRO A 54 37.51 -19.70 33.41
N ASN A 55 38.68 -19.51 32.80
CA ASN A 55 39.85 -18.89 33.41
C ASN A 55 39.92 -17.38 33.14
N GLY A 56 38.97 -16.82 32.37
CA GLY A 56 38.90 -15.41 32.02
C GLY A 56 39.67 -15.01 30.76
N ASN A 57 40.17 -15.97 29.97
CA ASN A 57 40.86 -15.67 28.71
C ASN A 57 39.84 -15.49 27.58
N GLU A 58 40.00 -14.43 26.78
CA GLU A 58 39.20 -14.21 25.58
C GLU A 58 39.75 -15.04 24.40
N ILE A 59 38.90 -15.83 23.77
CA ILE A 59 39.17 -16.58 22.55
C ILE A 59 38.36 -15.94 21.43
N SER A 60 39.02 -15.40 20.41
CA SER A 60 38.36 -14.84 19.24
C SER A 60 38.66 -15.63 17.97
N LYS A 61 37.65 -15.78 17.11
CA LYS A 61 37.75 -16.43 15.79
C LYS A 61 36.94 -15.65 14.78
N VAL A 62 37.49 -15.47 13.58
CA VAL A 62 36.79 -14.86 12.44
C VAL A 62 36.31 -15.96 11.50
N ILE A 63 35.01 -15.98 11.21
CA ILE A 63 34.40 -16.82 10.17
C ILE A 63 33.99 -15.91 9.03
N ARG A 64 34.18 -16.32 7.78
CA ARG A 64 33.73 -15.55 6.62
C ARG A 64 32.50 -16.19 6.01
N VAL A 65 31.43 -15.42 5.88
CA VAL A 65 30.14 -15.86 5.37
C VAL A 65 29.86 -15.15 4.06
N THR A 66 29.58 -15.92 3.00
CA THR A 66 29.21 -15.37 1.69
C THR A 66 27.70 -15.39 1.52
N VAL A 67 27.11 -14.22 1.32
CA VAL A 67 25.72 -14.02 0.94
C VAL A 67 25.64 -13.98 -0.59
N VAL A 68 24.74 -14.79 -1.16
CA VAL A 68 24.51 -14.88 -2.60
C VAL A 68 23.07 -14.52 -2.92
N PHE A 69 22.89 -13.83 -4.04
CA PHE A 69 21.60 -13.51 -4.66
C PHE A 69 21.41 -14.32 -5.95
N PRO A 70 20.21 -14.31 -6.56
CA PRO A 70 19.93 -15.13 -7.74
C PRO A 70 20.89 -14.92 -8.91
N ASN A 71 21.41 -13.70 -9.09
CA ASN A 71 22.34 -13.35 -10.18
C ASN A 71 23.81 -13.43 -9.77
N THR A 72 24.11 -13.91 -8.56
CA THR A 72 25.48 -13.99 -8.06
C THR A 72 26.20 -15.14 -8.76
N VAL A 73 27.26 -14.81 -9.49
CA VAL A 73 28.17 -15.78 -10.10
C VAL A 73 29.42 -15.87 -9.24
N GLN A 74 29.77 -17.07 -8.81
CA GLN A 74 31.03 -17.35 -8.10
C GLN A 74 31.99 -18.10 -9.03
N ASN A 75 33.19 -17.56 -9.21
CA ASN A 75 34.27 -18.22 -9.93
C ASN A 75 35.32 -18.70 -8.92
N GLN A 76 35.33 -20.02 -8.69
CA GLN A 76 36.26 -20.66 -7.75
C GLN A 76 37.70 -20.68 -8.28
N GLU A 77 37.92 -20.61 -9.60
CA GLU A 77 39.28 -20.58 -10.18
C GLU A 77 39.97 -19.25 -9.90
N THR A 78 39.22 -18.15 -9.94
CA THR A 78 39.74 -16.80 -9.70
C THR A 78 39.56 -16.31 -8.26
N ASN A 79 38.77 -17.04 -7.46
CA ASN A 79 38.29 -16.67 -6.12
C ASN A 79 37.50 -15.35 -6.10
N GLU A 80 36.78 -15.05 -7.18
CA GLU A 80 35.97 -13.84 -7.32
C GLU A 80 34.50 -14.19 -7.45
N ALA A 81 33.65 -13.34 -6.93
CA ALA A 81 32.22 -13.36 -7.17
C ALA A 81 31.77 -12.02 -7.73
N ILE A 82 30.72 -12.04 -8.53
CA ILE A 82 30.10 -10.85 -9.12
C ILE A 82 28.59 -10.99 -9.06
N ASP A 83 27.92 -9.89 -8.71
CA ASP A 83 26.46 -9.80 -8.64
C ASP A 83 26.01 -8.49 -9.28
N ALA A 84 24.80 -8.50 -9.85
CA ALA A 84 24.13 -7.33 -10.40
C ALA A 84 22.62 -7.59 -10.44
N SER A 85 21.84 -6.51 -10.47
CA SER A 85 20.38 -6.53 -10.54
C SER A 85 19.88 -5.90 -11.84
N ASP A 86 18.74 -6.42 -12.30
CA ASP A 86 17.99 -5.81 -13.40
C ASP A 86 17.55 -4.39 -13.00
N PHE A 87 17.51 -3.47 -13.97
CA PHE A 87 17.11 -2.09 -13.72
C PHE A 87 16.29 -1.51 -14.87
N LYS A 88 15.64 -0.38 -14.60
CA LYS A 88 14.90 0.36 -15.63
C LYS A 88 15.62 1.67 -15.97
N SER A 89 15.54 2.08 -17.22
CA SER A 89 16.10 3.35 -17.69
C SER A 89 15.16 4.07 -18.65
N THR A 90 15.40 5.35 -18.85
CA THR A 90 14.69 6.13 -19.86
C THR A 90 15.02 5.61 -21.28
N ILE A 91 14.08 5.74 -22.20
CA ILE A 91 14.24 5.36 -23.61
C ILE A 91 15.51 5.94 -24.25
N ASN A 92 16.23 5.13 -25.04
CA ASN A 92 17.44 5.47 -25.78
C ASN A 92 18.61 5.98 -24.91
N THR A 93 18.79 5.44 -23.70
CA THR A 93 19.87 5.84 -22.79
C THR A 93 20.88 4.73 -22.49
N VAL A 94 20.47 3.45 -22.52
CA VAL A 94 21.29 2.34 -22.02
C VAL A 94 22.54 2.11 -22.86
N GLU A 95 22.44 2.20 -24.19
CA GLU A 95 23.59 1.96 -25.09
C GLU A 95 24.73 2.98 -24.93
N ALA A 96 24.39 4.22 -24.57
CA ALA A 96 25.36 5.32 -24.43
C ALA A 96 25.83 5.52 -22.97
N MET A 97 25.35 4.70 -22.05
CA MET A 97 25.58 4.87 -20.63
C MET A 97 27.00 4.44 -20.24
N PRO A 98 27.76 5.26 -19.49
CA PRO A 98 29.09 4.88 -19.04
C PRO A 98 29.04 3.76 -17.99
N LEU A 99 30.13 2.99 -17.88
CA LEU A 99 30.26 1.86 -16.95
C LEU A 99 29.88 2.24 -15.51
N ASP A 100 30.33 3.39 -15.01
CA ASP A 100 30.05 3.81 -13.63
C ASP A 100 28.53 4.01 -13.38
N GLU A 101 27.81 4.52 -14.38
CA GLU A 101 26.36 4.70 -14.27
C GLU A 101 25.62 3.37 -14.39
N LEU A 102 26.08 2.47 -15.26
CA LEU A 102 25.56 1.11 -15.37
C LEU A 102 25.77 0.32 -14.06
N ILE A 103 26.95 0.42 -13.45
CA ILE A 103 27.25 -0.16 -12.14
C ILE A 103 26.30 0.40 -11.09
N LYS A 104 26.10 1.72 -11.06
CA LYS A 104 25.21 2.37 -10.09
C LYS A 104 23.77 1.89 -10.23
N LYS A 105 23.22 1.86 -11.45
CA LYS A 105 21.82 1.48 -11.69
C LYS A 105 21.56 -0.01 -11.46
N SER A 106 22.49 -0.86 -11.87
CA SER A 106 22.39 -2.31 -11.67
C SER A 106 22.84 -2.77 -10.28
N LYS A 107 23.37 -1.87 -9.45
CA LYS A 107 24.03 -2.21 -8.18
C LYS A 107 25.13 -3.28 -8.37
N ALA A 108 25.80 -3.28 -9.52
CA ALA A 108 26.79 -4.29 -9.83
C ALA A 108 27.99 -4.21 -8.88
N LYS A 109 28.45 -5.37 -8.42
CA LYS A 109 29.54 -5.48 -7.46
C LYS A 109 30.30 -6.77 -7.68
N ALA A 110 31.62 -6.70 -7.63
CA ALA A 110 32.49 -7.87 -7.57
C ALA A 110 33.36 -7.85 -6.30
N TRP A 111 33.67 -9.03 -5.77
CA TRP A 111 34.48 -9.19 -4.56
C TRP A 111 35.27 -10.50 -4.55
N ASN A 112 36.32 -10.55 -3.75
CA ASN A 112 37.04 -11.79 -3.49
C ASN A 112 36.23 -12.66 -2.51
N ILE A 113 35.97 -13.92 -2.86
CA ILE A 113 35.13 -14.82 -2.06
C ILE A 113 35.78 -15.12 -0.70
N LEU A 114 37.10 -15.19 -0.65
CA LEU A 114 37.87 -15.54 0.55
C LEU A 114 38.10 -14.36 1.48
N THR A 115 38.26 -13.14 0.97
CA THR A 115 38.59 -11.95 1.79
C THR A 115 37.45 -10.96 1.92
N GLY A 116 36.45 -11.00 1.03
CA GLY A 116 35.38 -10.01 0.93
C GLY A 116 35.82 -8.67 0.33
N GLU A 117 37.08 -8.55 -0.08
CA GLU A 117 37.61 -7.31 -0.65
C GLU A 117 36.99 -7.01 -2.01
N LYS A 118 36.78 -5.73 -2.30
CA LYS A 118 36.21 -5.27 -3.56
C LYS A 118 37.13 -5.63 -4.73
N VAL A 119 36.56 -6.21 -5.77
CA VAL A 119 37.21 -6.44 -7.06
C VAL A 119 36.63 -5.45 -8.08
N PRO A 120 37.46 -4.73 -8.85
CA PRO A 120 36.98 -3.83 -9.89
C PRO A 120 36.25 -4.59 -11.01
N ILE A 121 35.09 -4.10 -11.40
CA ILE A 121 34.45 -4.43 -12.68
C ILE A 121 35.08 -3.52 -13.72
N THR A 122 35.74 -4.10 -14.72
CA THR A 122 36.58 -3.35 -15.67
C THR A 122 35.99 -3.28 -17.06
N ASN A 123 35.04 -4.15 -17.39
CA ASN A 123 34.45 -4.24 -18.71
C ASN A 123 32.95 -4.50 -18.66
N PHE A 124 32.25 -4.11 -19.71
CA PHE A 124 30.84 -4.44 -19.94
C PHE A 124 30.55 -4.63 -21.42
N VAL A 125 29.55 -5.45 -21.72
CA VAL A 125 29.01 -5.64 -23.08
C VAL A 125 27.51 -5.41 -23.04
N VAL A 126 27.00 -4.59 -23.97
CA VAL A 126 25.57 -4.32 -24.13
C VAL A 126 25.07 -5.02 -25.39
N GLU A 127 24.04 -5.84 -25.25
CA GLU A 127 23.32 -6.46 -26.35
C GLU A 127 21.87 -5.99 -26.36
N LYS A 128 21.47 -5.28 -27.41
CA LYS A 128 20.07 -4.93 -27.64
C LYS A 128 19.26 -6.19 -27.95
N LYS A 129 18.15 -6.36 -27.24
CA LYS A 129 17.09 -7.33 -27.54
C LYS A 129 15.85 -6.60 -28.05
N GLU A 130 14.82 -7.36 -28.40
CA GLU A 130 13.53 -6.81 -28.81
C GLU A 130 12.83 -6.09 -27.64
N ASN A 131 11.82 -5.27 -27.97
CA ASN A 131 10.94 -4.62 -26.99
C ASN A 131 11.65 -3.76 -25.93
N HIS A 132 12.69 -3.02 -26.31
CA HIS A 132 13.42 -2.10 -25.41
C HIS A 132 14.12 -2.80 -24.23
N ILE A 133 14.39 -4.09 -24.37
CA ILE A 133 15.17 -4.87 -23.41
C ILE A 133 16.62 -4.92 -23.88
N PHE A 134 17.56 -4.68 -22.97
CA PHE A 134 19.00 -4.77 -23.21
C PHE A 134 19.59 -5.77 -22.23
N LYS A 135 20.44 -6.67 -22.72
CA LYS A 135 21.27 -7.52 -21.86
C LYS A 135 22.60 -6.83 -21.64
N ILE A 136 23.00 -6.69 -20.38
CA ILE A 136 24.28 -6.09 -20.00
C ILE A 136 25.08 -7.14 -19.26
N THR A 137 26.25 -7.48 -19.79
CA THR A 137 27.19 -8.41 -19.17
C THR A 137 28.34 -7.63 -18.58
N PHE A 138 28.49 -7.66 -17.25
CA PHE A 138 29.61 -7.08 -16.52
C PHE A 138 30.71 -8.12 -16.33
N SER A 139 31.97 -7.70 -16.39
CA SER A 139 33.12 -8.59 -16.20
C SER A 139 34.25 -7.94 -15.39
N THR A 140 34.92 -8.76 -14.57
CA THR A 140 36.21 -8.41 -13.94
C THR A 140 37.38 -8.67 -14.89
N GLU A 141 38.57 -8.16 -14.54
CA GLU A 141 39.80 -8.39 -15.32
C GLU A 141 40.15 -9.88 -15.45
N LYS A 142 39.82 -10.70 -14.44
CA LYS A 142 40.08 -12.15 -14.46
C LYS A 142 38.97 -12.96 -15.14
N GLY A 143 37.97 -12.30 -15.73
CA GLY A 143 36.93 -12.96 -16.52
C GLY A 143 35.71 -13.45 -15.72
N THR A 144 35.56 -13.07 -14.45
CA THR A 144 34.34 -13.34 -13.68
C THR A 144 33.23 -12.42 -14.17
N SER A 145 32.11 -12.96 -14.63
CA SER A 145 31.05 -12.18 -15.28
C SER A 145 29.64 -12.56 -14.85
N THR A 146 28.72 -11.59 -14.96
CA THR A 146 27.26 -11.77 -14.75
C THR A 146 26.48 -10.93 -15.75
N THR A 147 25.26 -11.34 -16.08
CA THR A 147 24.40 -10.69 -17.07
C THR A 147 23.05 -10.33 -16.47
N VAL A 148 22.62 -9.09 -16.67
CA VAL A 148 21.33 -8.55 -16.21
C VAL A 148 20.58 -7.88 -17.35
N ASN A 149 19.28 -7.64 -17.14
CA ASN A 149 18.46 -6.91 -18.08
C ASN A 149 18.31 -5.44 -17.67
N ALA A 150 18.46 -4.55 -18.64
CA ALA A 150 17.96 -3.18 -18.56
C ALA A 150 16.73 -3.04 -19.43
N ILE A 151 15.66 -2.49 -18.87
CA ILE A 151 14.42 -2.23 -19.59
C ILE A 151 14.31 -0.72 -19.79
N GLU A 152 14.35 -0.32 -21.05
CA GLU A 152 14.08 1.05 -21.44
C GLU A 152 12.57 1.29 -21.53
N PHE A 153 12.12 2.39 -20.94
CA PHE A 153 10.73 2.81 -21.00
C PHE A 153 10.66 4.31 -21.18
N GLN A 154 9.62 4.77 -21.86
CA GLN A 154 9.30 6.18 -21.90
C GLN A 154 8.47 6.49 -20.66
N ASP A 155 8.97 7.37 -19.80
CA ASP A 155 8.11 8.06 -18.85
C ASP A 155 7.10 8.83 -19.69
N GLU A 156 5.91 8.27 -19.91
CA GLU A 156 4.77 9.10 -20.21
C GLU A 156 4.60 9.98 -18.97
N LEU A 157 5.16 11.20 -19.04
CA LEU A 157 4.66 12.29 -18.22
C LEU A 157 3.18 12.36 -18.54
N LEU A 158 2.36 11.71 -17.73
CA LEU A 158 0.93 11.96 -17.74
C LEU A 158 0.85 13.48 -17.63
N PRO A 159 0.28 14.19 -18.62
CA PRO A 159 0.10 15.63 -18.48
C PRO A 159 -0.55 15.82 -17.12
N TYR A 160 -0.12 16.79 -16.32
CA TYR A 160 -0.59 17.00 -14.93
C TYR A 160 -2.12 16.84 -14.76
N ASN A 161 -2.87 17.07 -15.84
CA ASN A 161 -4.29 16.81 -16.00
C ASN A 161 -4.77 15.33 -16.12
N ARG A 162 -3.87 14.33 -16.11
CA ARG A 162 -4.17 12.90 -16.31
C ARG A 162 -3.54 11.98 -15.25
N ALA A 163 -2.73 12.53 -14.34
CA ALA A 163 -2.29 11.86 -13.11
C ALA A 163 -3.31 12.01 -11.97
N GLN A 164 -4.59 12.28 -12.28
CA GLN A 164 -5.64 12.01 -11.31
C GLN A 164 -5.82 10.50 -11.27
N TYR A 165 -5.18 9.89 -10.27
CA TYR A 165 -5.47 8.59 -9.71
C TYR A 165 -6.64 7.87 -10.39
N LYS A 166 -6.34 6.75 -11.06
CA LYS A 166 -7.32 5.68 -11.21
C LYS A 166 -7.51 5.07 -9.81
N ILE A 167 -8.21 5.79 -8.93
CA ILE A 167 -8.87 5.17 -7.79
C ILE A 167 -9.92 4.28 -8.44
N GLU A 168 -9.58 3.01 -8.64
CA GLU A 168 -10.57 2.02 -9.00
C GLU A 168 -11.62 2.00 -7.87
N GLU A 169 -12.87 2.19 -8.32
CA GLU A 169 -14.11 2.29 -7.54
C GLU A 169 -14.36 3.59 -6.77
N ARG A 170 -14.32 4.73 -7.49
CA ARG A 170 -15.30 5.77 -7.19
C ARG A 170 -16.67 5.18 -7.49
N TYR A 171 -17.49 4.91 -6.47
CA TYR A 171 -18.93 4.74 -6.67
C TYR A 171 -19.43 6.03 -7.34
N GLU A 172 -19.62 6.00 -8.66
CA GLU A 172 -20.45 6.98 -9.34
C GLU A 172 -21.88 6.70 -8.89
N LEU A 173 -22.19 7.11 -7.67
CA LEU A 173 -23.55 7.17 -7.19
C LEU A 173 -24.25 8.14 -8.14
N ASN A 174 -24.94 7.56 -9.12
CA ASN A 174 -25.78 8.28 -10.05
C ASN A 174 -26.59 9.28 -9.23
N THR A 175 -26.59 10.55 -9.65
CA THR A 175 -27.31 11.60 -8.91
C THR A 175 -28.78 11.25 -8.68
N LYS A 176 -29.36 10.40 -9.55
CA LYS A 176 -30.68 9.78 -9.38
C LYS A 176 -30.76 8.75 -8.25
N VAL A 177 -29.69 7.98 -8.01
CA VAL A 177 -29.60 7.00 -6.90
C VAL A 177 -29.40 7.72 -5.57
N ILE A 178 -28.57 8.77 -5.53
CA ILE A 178 -28.42 9.61 -4.33
C ILE A 178 -29.76 10.28 -3.98
N SER A 179 -30.44 10.87 -4.97
CA SER A 179 -31.74 11.51 -4.72
C SER A 179 -32.80 10.50 -4.28
N LEU A 180 -32.76 9.27 -4.79
CA LEU A 180 -33.64 8.18 -4.35
C LEU A 180 -33.37 7.75 -2.90
N ILE A 181 -32.11 7.59 -2.49
CA ILE A 181 -31.75 7.22 -1.11
C ILE A 181 -32.19 8.31 -0.12
N ILE A 182 -31.96 9.59 -0.45
CA ILE A 182 -32.40 10.72 0.37
C ILE A 182 -33.93 10.77 0.46
N LEU A 183 -34.64 10.55 -0.64
CA LEU A 183 -36.10 10.51 -0.66
C LEU A 183 -36.65 9.39 0.24
N VAL A 184 -36.10 8.18 0.15
CA VAL A 184 -36.52 7.04 0.98
C VAL A 184 -36.23 7.29 2.46
N ALA A 185 -35.05 7.84 2.78
CA ALA A 185 -34.69 8.19 4.15
C ALA A 185 -35.60 9.27 4.75
N ALA A 186 -36.09 10.21 3.94
CA ALA A 186 -37.03 11.24 4.38
C ALA A 186 -38.47 10.70 4.55
N LEU A 187 -38.90 9.78 3.68
CA LEU A 187 -40.28 9.26 3.70
C LEU A 187 -40.51 8.16 4.74
N ALA A 188 -39.50 7.34 5.05
CA ALA A 188 -39.62 6.26 6.03
C ALA A 188 -40.12 6.70 7.42
N PRO A 189 -39.58 7.77 8.06
CA PRO A 189 -40.09 8.19 9.36
C PRO A 189 -41.51 8.76 9.29
N ILE A 190 -41.89 9.40 8.18
CA ILE A 190 -43.23 9.96 7.97
C ILE A 190 -44.26 8.82 7.85
N SER A 191 -43.95 7.78 7.08
CA SER A 191 -44.85 6.63 6.92
C SER A 191 -44.99 5.81 8.20
N ILE A 192 -43.91 5.63 8.96
CA ILE A 192 -43.95 5.01 10.29
C ILE A 192 -44.81 5.85 11.24
N GLY A 193 -44.64 7.17 11.24
CA GLY A 193 -45.46 8.07 12.05
C GLY A 193 -46.96 7.95 11.74
N PHE A 194 -47.31 7.93 10.45
CA PHE A 194 -48.70 7.77 10.01
C PHE A 194 -49.29 6.41 10.41
N TYR A 195 -48.50 5.34 10.32
CA TYR A 195 -48.90 4.01 10.76
C TYR A 195 -49.19 3.95 12.26
N LEU A 196 -48.33 4.58 13.09
CA LEU A 196 -48.52 4.63 14.53
C LEU A 196 -49.76 5.44 14.92
N VAL A 197 -50.03 6.57 14.26
CA VAL A 197 -51.25 7.36 14.49
C VAL A 197 -52.49 6.52 14.20
N LYS A 198 -52.53 5.81 13.06
CA LYS A 198 -53.65 4.94 12.69
C LYS A 198 -53.88 3.81 13.71
N GLN A 199 -52.81 3.21 14.23
CA GLN A 199 -52.93 2.19 15.29
C GLN A 199 -53.51 2.78 16.58
N ILE A 200 -53.13 4.00 16.95
CA ILE A 200 -53.65 4.68 18.13
C ILE A 200 -55.14 4.98 17.95
N ASP A 201 -55.55 5.52 16.81
CA ASP A 201 -56.97 5.82 16.52
C ASP A 201 -57.84 4.54 16.59
N THR A 202 -57.33 3.43 16.07
CA THR A 202 -58.04 2.14 16.11
C THR A 202 -58.26 1.68 17.56
N LYS A 203 -57.21 1.71 18.40
CA LYS A 203 -57.30 1.35 19.82
C LYS A 203 -58.20 2.30 20.62
N ILE A 204 -58.18 3.58 20.29
CA ILE A 204 -59.06 4.59 20.90
C ILE A 204 -60.52 4.26 20.58
N ASN A 205 -60.84 3.94 19.32
CA ASN A 205 -62.20 3.59 18.92
C ASN A 205 -62.70 2.30 19.59
N GLU A 206 -61.86 1.25 19.65
CA GLU A 206 -62.18 0.01 20.39
C GLU A 206 -62.43 0.29 21.89
N THR A 207 -61.66 1.20 22.49
CA THR A 207 -61.84 1.60 23.89
C THR A 207 -63.15 2.38 24.08
N TYR A 208 -63.51 3.28 23.16
CA TYR A 208 -64.78 3.99 23.20
C TYR A 208 -65.97 3.05 23.05
N GLU A 209 -65.90 2.06 22.15
CA GLU A 209 -66.93 1.03 22.05
C GLU A 209 -67.05 0.23 23.34
N TYR A 210 -65.93 -0.21 23.94
CA TYR A 210 -65.96 -0.95 25.21
C TYR A 210 -66.55 -0.14 26.38
N ILE A 211 -66.20 1.14 26.51
CA ILE A 211 -66.77 2.04 27.54
C ILE A 211 -68.28 2.23 27.31
N TYR A 212 -68.71 2.41 26.06
CA TYR A 212 -70.12 2.57 25.72
C TYR A 212 -70.92 1.31 26.07
N TYR A 213 -70.46 0.13 25.64
CA TYR A 213 -71.12 -1.15 25.94
C TYR A 213 -71.14 -1.48 27.44
N SER A 214 -70.07 -1.18 28.19
CA SER A 214 -70.05 -1.41 29.64
C SER A 214 -70.98 -0.48 30.42
N SER A 215 -71.12 0.78 30.01
CA SER A 215 -72.04 1.75 30.63
C SER A 215 -73.53 1.43 30.41
N ASP A 216 -73.86 0.73 29.32
CA ASP A 216 -75.22 0.29 29.00
C ASP A 216 -75.62 -0.99 29.77
N GLN A 217 -74.64 -1.83 30.13
CA GLN A 217 -74.86 -3.01 30.97
C GLN A 217 -75.00 -2.68 32.47
N GLU A 218 -74.40 -1.59 32.94
CA GLU A 218 -74.50 -1.14 34.35
C GLU A 218 -75.81 -0.39 34.66
N ASN A 219 -76.53 0.07 33.63
CA ASN A 219 -77.84 0.74 33.74
C ASN A 219 -79.06 -0.19 33.54
N LYS A 220 -78.86 -1.51 33.59
CA LYS A 220 -79.91 -2.54 33.58
C LYS A 220 -80.00 -3.26 34.92
#